data_AF-A0A661W2Z5-F1
#
_entry.id   AF-A0A661W2Z5-F1
#
_cell.length_a   1.000
_cell.length_b   1.000
_cell.length_c   1.000
_cell.angle_alpha   90.00
_cell.angle_beta   90.00
_cell.angle_gamma   90.00
#
_symmetry.space_group_name_H-M   'P 1'
#
loop_
_entity.id
_entity.type
_entity.pdbx_description
1 polymer ?
#
loop_
_entity_poly.entity_id
_entity_poly.type
_entity_poly.pdbx_seq_one_letter_code
_entity_poly.pdbx_strand_id
1 'polypeptide(L)' 'MPGVAGLVSGIPGDEQLLNRMAESITHRPWQLVDKYSKPPFHVARVHLGVFNPEPQPIFNEDKTLCI' A
#
# COMPACT_ATOMS: atom_id res chain seq x y z
N MET A 1 -2.55 -11.63 -1.15
CA MET A 1 -3.61 -10.96 -1.91
C MET A 1 -3.13 -9.56 -2.24
N PRO A 2 -3.66 -8.89 -3.27
CA PRO A 2 -3.45 -7.46 -3.39
C PRO A 2 -3.99 -6.77 -2.13
N GLY A 3 -3.31 -5.74 -1.66
CA GLY A 3 -3.68 -5.10 -0.41
C GLY A 3 -2.75 -3.97 -0.04
N VAL A 4 -3.15 -3.23 0.99
CA VAL A 4 -2.38 -2.13 1.56
C VAL A 4 -2.08 -2.48 3.02
N ALA A 5 -0.82 -2.33 3.40
CA ALA A 5 -0.38 -2.36 4.78
C ALA A 5 0.09 -0.95 5.17
N GLY A 6 -0.28 -0.51 6.36
CA GLY A 6 0.05 0.83 6.84
C GLY A 6 0.34 0.83 8.34
N LEU A 7 1.28 1.68 8.72
CA LEU A 7 1.69 1.92 10.09
C LEU A 7 1.86 3.44 10.27
N VAL A 8 1.31 3.96 11.36
CA VAL A 8 1.47 5.36 11.78
C VAL A 8 2.21 5.38 13.11
N SER A 9 3.52 5.62 13.06
CA SER A 9 4.41 5.68 14.21
C SER A 9 5.73 6.34 13.80
N GLY A 10 6.54 6.74 14.78
CA GLY A 10 7.85 7.37 14.55
C GLY A 10 8.96 6.68 15.33
N ILE A 11 8.83 5.38 15.57
CA ILE A 11 9.77 4.62 16.39
C ILE A 11 10.80 3.91 15.50
N PRO A 12 12.04 3.70 16.01
CA PRO A 12 13.01 2.88 15.29
C PRO A 12 12.45 1.48 15.03
N GLY A 13 12.54 1.01 13.78
CA GLY A 13 12.08 -0.32 13.37
C GLY A 13 10.77 -0.35 12.56
N ASP A 14 10.12 0.80 12.39
CA ASP A 14 8.85 0.92 11.64
C ASP A 14 8.94 0.41 10.20
N GLU A 15 10.06 0.66 9.53
CA GLU A 15 10.30 0.13 8.19
C GLU A 15 10.37 -1.40 8.16
N GLN A 16 11.01 -2.02 9.16
CA GLN A 16 11.12 -3.48 9.26
C GLN A 16 9.76 -4.11 9.60
N LEU A 17 8.96 -3.46 10.44
CA LEU A 17 7.60 -3.89 10.71
C LEU A 17 6.74 -3.80 9.45
N LEU A 18 6.81 -2.69 8.70
CA LEU A 18 6.12 -2.53 7.43
C LEU A 18 6.50 -3.62 6.43
N ASN A 19 7.78 -3.97 6.33
CA ASN A 19 8.24 -5.05 5.45
C ASN A 19 7.60 -6.39 5.82
N ARG A 20 7.58 -6.76 7.10
CA ARG A 20 6.94 -8.00 7.58
C ARG A 20 5.43 -8.02 7.32
N MET A 21 4.77 -6.87 7.45
CA MET A 21 3.35 -6.73 7.14
C MET A 21 3.10 -6.90 5.63
N ALA A 22 3.94 -6.32 4.77
CA ALA A 22 3.84 -6.48 3.33
C ALA A 22 4.10 -7.94 2.90
N GLU A 23 5.09 -8.59 3.50
CA GLU A 23 5.41 -10.00 3.27
C GLU A 23 4.24 -10.91 3.68
N SER A 24 3.60 -10.67 4.83
CA SER A 24 2.49 -11.51 5.31
C SER A 24 1.26 -11.48 4.41
N ILE A 25 1.04 -10.37 3.69
CA ILE A 25 -0.06 -10.22 2.73
C ILE A 25 0.36 -10.51 1.28
N THR A 26 1.64 -10.86 1.04
CA THR A 26 2.15 -11.31 -0.26
C THR A 26 2.04 -12.83 -0.36
N HIS A 27 1.19 -13.34 -1.24
CA HIS A 27 0.92 -14.79 -1.32
C HIS A 27 1.52 -15.44 -2.57
N ARG A 28 1.88 -14.64 -3.58
CA ARG A 28 2.45 -15.13 -4.83
C ARG A 28 3.74 -14.38 -5.15
N PRO A 29 4.77 -15.07 -5.67
CA PRO A 29 6.09 -14.47 -5.90
C PRO A 29 6.10 -13.42 -7.01
N TRP A 30 5.09 -13.40 -7.88
CA TRP A 30 4.96 -12.44 -8.98
C TRP A 30 4.21 -11.15 -8.58
N GLN A 31 3.68 -11.06 -7.35
CA GLN A 31 3.09 -9.81 -6.88
C GLN A 31 4.17 -8.76 -6.68
N LEU A 32 3.86 -7.52 -7.03
CA LEU A 32 4.74 -6.38 -6.87
C LEU A 32 4.44 -5.67 -5.56
N VAL A 33 5.47 -5.06 -4.96
CA VAL A 33 5.37 -4.35 -3.68
C VAL A 33 5.95 -2.95 -3.84
N ASP A 34 5.08 -1.95 -3.77
CA ASP A 34 5.48 -0.54 -3.66
C ASP A 34 5.54 -0.13 -2.19
N LYS A 35 6.52 0.68 -1.80
CA LYS A 35 6.69 1.13 -0.41
C LYS A 35 6.94 2.63 -0.33
N TYR A 36 6.36 3.27 0.67
CA TYR A 36 6.65 4.63 1.11
C TYR A 36 6.94 4.61 2.60
N SER A 37 8.08 5.16 3.01
CA SER A 37 8.51 5.18 4.42
C SER A 37 9.07 6.55 4.77
N LYS A 38 8.32 7.29 5.57
CA LYS A 38 8.77 8.57 6.14
C LYS A 38 8.00 8.83 7.43
N PRO A 39 8.65 8.96 8.59
CA PRO A 39 7.96 9.17 9.85
C PRO A 39 6.97 10.36 9.79
N PRO A 40 5.75 10.23 10.33
CA PRO A 40 5.23 9.04 11.02
C PRO A 40 4.56 8.01 10.10
N PHE A 41 4.61 8.17 8.78
CA PHE A 41 3.83 7.39 7.82
C PHE A 41 4.66 6.32 7.10
N HIS A 42 4.19 5.09 7.22
CA HIS A 42 4.80 3.92 6.59
C HIS A 42 3.70 3.13 5.88
N VAL A 43 3.78 3.02 4.55
CA VAL A 43 2.74 2.38 3.72
C VAL A 43 3.38 1.46 2.69
N ALA A 44 2.82 0.28 2.52
CA ALA A 44 3.19 -0.68 1.50
C ALA A 44 1.94 -1.12 0.73
N ARG A 45 2.06 -1.18 -0.59
CA ARG A 45 1.02 -1.67 -1.50
C ARG A 45 1.52 -2.93 -2.17
N VAL A 46 0.81 -4.03 -1.95
CA VAL A 46 1.01 -5.28 -2.71
C VAL A 46 -0.01 -5.31 -3.84
N HIS A 47 0.44 -5.45 -5.09
CA HIS A 47 -0.43 -5.36 -6.26
C HIS A 47 -0.07 -6.38 -7.35
N LEU A 48 -1.01 -6.59 -8.28
CA LEU A 48 -0.90 -7.60 -9.34
C LEU A 48 -0.06 -7.15 -10.55
N GLY A 49 0.56 -5.96 -10.50
CA GLY A 49 1.20 -5.35 -11.67
C GLY A 49 0.24 -4.94 -12.80
N VAL A 50 -1.07 -5.18 -12.63
CA VAL A 50 -2.09 -4.68 -13.55
C VAL A 50 -2.31 -3.20 -13.26
N PHE A 51 -1.92 -2.35 -14.21
CA PHE A 51 -2.29 -0.94 -14.21
C PHE A 51 -3.79 -0.88 -14.49
N ASN A 52 -4.60 -0.43 -13.54
CA ASN A 52 -6.02 -0.23 -13.77
C ASN A 52 -6.14 1.04 -14.65
N PRO A 53 -6.58 0.93 -15.92
CA PRO A 53 -6.56 2.04 -16.89
C PRO A 53 -7.56 3.16 -16.58
N GLU A 54 -8.35 3.00 -15.52
CA GLU A 54 -9.23 4.04 -14.99
C GLU A 54 -8.41 5.23 -14.45
N PRO A 55 -8.66 6.47 -14.93
CA PRO A 55 -7.95 7.64 -14.44
C PRO A 55 -8.26 7.87 -12.96
N GLN A 56 -7.22 7.78 -12.14
CA GLN A 56 -7.28 8.09 -10.71
C GLN A 56 -6.99 9.59 -10.50
N PRO A 57 -7.65 10.26 -9.54
CA PRO A 57 -8.52 9.70 -8.51
C PRO A 57 -9.88 9.25 -9.03
N ILE A 58 -10.28 8.05 -8.60
CA ILE A 58 -11.67 7.61 -8.71
C ILE A 58 -12.41 8.40 -7.66
N PHE A 59 -13.04 9.45 -8.15
CA PHE A 59 -14.12 10.04 -7.41
C PHE A 59 -15.30 9.08 -7.41
N ASN A 60 -16.03 9.01 -6.30
CA ASN A 60 -17.41 8.53 -6.36
C ASN A 60 -18.20 9.40 -7.36
N GLU A 61 -19.36 8.93 -7.81
CA GLU A 61 -20.16 9.62 -8.84
C GLU A 61 -20.41 11.10 -8.49
N ASP A 62 -20.54 11.40 -7.20
CA ASP A 62 -20.81 12.74 -6.66
C ASP A 62 -19.56 13.61 -6.47
N LYS A 63 -18.35 13.07 -6.70
CA LYS A 63 -17.05 13.72 -6.49
C LYS A 63 -16.82 14.29 -5.09
N THR A 64 -17.52 13.75 -4.10
CA THR A 64 -17.41 14.11 -2.70
C THR A 64 -16.37 13.26 -1.96
N LEU A 65 -16.06 12.08 -2.48
CA LEU A 65 -15.08 11.16 -1.93
C LEU A 65 -14.08 10.75 -3.02
N CYS A 66 -12.81 11.00 -2.74
CA CYS A 66 -11.69 10.46 -3.50
C CYS A 66 -11.33 9.09 -2.91
N ILE A 67 -11.38 8.05 -3.74
CA ILE A 67 -11.18 6.63 -3.38
C ILE A 67 -9.84 6.13 -3.92
#